data_AF-A0A699X1B9-F1
#
_entry.id   AF-A0A699X1B9-F1
#
_cell.length_a   1.000
_cell.length_b   1.000
_cell.length_c   1.000
_cell.angle_alpha   90.00
_cell.angle_beta   90.00
_cell.angle_gamma   90.00
#
_symmetry.space_group_name_H-M   'P 1'
#
loop_
_entity.id
_entity.type
_entity.pdbx_description
1 polymer ?
#
loop_
_entity_poly.entity_id
_entity_poly.type
_entity_poly.pdbx_seq_one_letter_code
_entity_poly.pdbx_strand_id
1 'polypeptide(L)'
;LFLAIPGLKVDGRDHITDAIAHGAAAVAYEVEGAKVLPITDIPMIPVKGLAAQLSDIAGRFYGDPSRGMNLVGVTGTNGKTSVTQLIAQALDKLGQHCGLIGTLGTGFYSE
;
A
#
# COMPACT_ATOMS: atom_id res chain seq x y z
N LEU A 1 9.29 6.72 6.06
CA LEU A 1 8.19 7.72 6.00
C LEU A 1 6.95 7.06 6.57
N PHE A 2 6.33 7.66 7.59
CA PHE A 2 5.03 7.20 8.11
C PHE A 2 3.90 8.05 7.51
N LEU A 3 2.80 7.41 7.08
CA LEU A 3 1.64 8.08 6.49
C LEU A 3 0.46 8.00 7.47
N ALA A 4 0.17 9.09 8.16
CA ALA A 4 -0.87 9.17 9.19
C ALA A 4 -2.21 9.64 8.58
N ILE A 5 -3.08 8.68 8.25
CA ILE A 5 -4.41 8.93 7.68
C ILE A 5 -5.53 8.61 8.68
N PRO A 6 -6.67 9.33 8.68
CA PRO A 6 -7.84 8.95 9.44
C PRO A 6 -8.41 7.63 8.88
N GLY A 7 -8.53 6.62 9.73
CA GLY A 7 -9.20 5.36 9.39
C GLY A 7 -10.68 5.35 9.79
N LEU A 8 -11.39 4.27 9.44
CA LEU A 8 -12.82 4.10 9.79
C LEU A 8 -13.07 3.88 11.28
N LYS A 9 -12.08 3.31 12.00
CA LYS A 9 -12.19 2.96 13.43
C LYS A 9 -11.15 3.66 14.30
N VAL A 10 -9.97 3.91 13.74
CA VAL A 10 -8.80 4.45 14.44
C VAL A 10 -8.18 5.53 13.56
N ASP A 11 -7.72 6.62 14.18
CA ASP A 11 -7.00 7.68 13.50
C ASP A 11 -5.50 7.38 13.47
N GLY A 12 -4.90 7.28 12.29
CA GLY A 12 -3.46 7.03 12.14
C GLY A 12 -2.58 8.11 12.78
N ARG A 13 -3.12 9.31 13.00
CA ARG A 13 -2.41 10.41 13.67
C ARG A 13 -2.14 10.14 15.15
N ASP A 14 -2.94 9.29 15.78
CA ASP A 14 -2.74 8.89 17.19
C ASP A 14 -1.50 7.98 17.36
N HIS A 15 -0.97 7.43 16.27
CA HIS A 15 0.21 6.54 16.27
C HIS A 15 1.52 7.24 15.88
N ILE A 16 1.52 8.56 15.72
CA ILE A 16 2.71 9.31 15.26
C ILE A 16 3.88 9.12 16.22
N THR A 17 3.67 9.26 17.53
CA THR A 17 4.73 9.08 18.54
C THR A 17 5.35 7.68 18.47
N ASP A 18 4.53 6.66 18.28
CA ASP A 18 4.99 5.27 18.16
C ASP A 18 5.78 5.04 16.87
N ALA A 19 5.32 5.59 15.74
CA ALA A 19 6.04 5.51 14.48
C ALA A 19 7.43 6.17 14.58
N ILE A 20 7.53 7.29 15.28
CA ILE A 20 8.81 7.98 15.54
C ILE A 20 9.73 7.09 16.38
N ALA A 21 9.22 6.49 17.45
CA ALA A 21 10.00 5.57 18.29
C ALA A 21 10.53 4.35 17.52
N HIS A 22 9.80 3.91 16.49
CA HIS A 22 10.20 2.83 15.58
C HIS A 22 11.06 3.30 14.38
N GLY A 23 11.56 4.54 14.40
CA GLY A 23 12.53 5.02 13.41
C GLY A 23 11.92 5.67 12.17
N ALA A 24 10.68 6.15 12.23
CA ALA A 24 10.15 6.98 11.15
C ALA A 24 11.00 8.25 10.99
N ALA A 25 11.67 8.39 9.84
CA ALA A 25 12.48 9.57 9.54
C ALA A 25 11.67 10.85 9.20
N ALA A 26 10.39 10.69 8.87
CA ALA A 26 9.44 11.76 8.56
C ALA A 26 8.01 11.21 8.67
N VAL A 27 7.05 12.11 8.89
CA VAL A 27 5.61 11.81 8.93
C VAL A 27 4.89 12.71 7.96
N ALA A 28 4.14 12.12 7.02
CA ALA A 28 3.10 12.85 6.29
C ALA A 28 1.75 12.54 6.90
N TYR A 29 0.92 13.55 7.16
CA TYR A 29 -0.34 13.38 7.86
C TYR A 29 -1.49 14.11 7.16
N GLU A 30 -2.70 13.57 7.29
CA GLU A 30 -3.91 14.26 6.83
C GLU A 30 -4.15 15.53 7.65
N VAL A 31 -4.15 16.68 6.97
CA VAL A 31 -4.32 17.99 7.60
C VAL A 31 -5.75 18.22 8.07
N GLU A 32 -6.75 17.67 7.37
CA GLU A 32 -8.15 17.86 7.73
C GLU A 32 -8.52 17.12 9.02
N GLY A 33 -9.03 17.86 10.00
CA GLY A 33 -9.39 17.31 11.31
C GLY A 33 -8.19 16.93 12.19
N ALA A 34 -6.97 17.34 11.81
CA ALA A 34 -5.80 17.15 12.64
C ALA A 34 -5.94 17.93 13.96
N LYS A 35 -5.69 17.25 15.08
CA LYS A 35 -5.64 17.87 16.41
C LYS A 35 -4.22 18.38 16.69
N VAL A 36 -3.95 18.71 17.95
CA VAL A 36 -2.58 18.98 18.42
C VAL A 36 -1.72 17.74 18.16
N LEU A 37 -0.69 17.91 17.34
CA LEU A 37 0.30 16.88 17.03
C LEU A 37 1.45 16.95 18.03
N PRO A 38 2.17 15.84 18.27
CA PRO A 38 3.35 15.86 19.11
C PRO A 38 4.40 16.82 18.54
N ILE A 39 5.13 17.49 19.42
CA ILE A 39 6.34 18.23 19.03
C ILE A 39 7.43 17.20 18.76
N THR A 40 8.08 17.30 17.61
CA THR A 40 9.06 16.31 17.15
C THR A 40 10.18 17.00 16.39
N ASP A 41 11.37 16.40 16.40
CA ASP A 41 12.53 16.88 15.64
C ASP A 41 12.54 16.39 14.17
N ILE A 42 11.61 15.51 13.80
CA ILE A 42 11.50 15.01 12.44
C ILE A 42 10.50 15.84 11.61
N PRO A 43 10.62 15.84 10.27
CA PRO A 43 9.68 16.54 9.41
C PRO A 43 8.24 16.03 9.57
N MET A 44 7.34 16.96 9.85
CA MET A 44 5.89 16.77 9.89
C MET A 44 5.26 17.46 8.68
N ILE A 45 4.75 16.68 7.72
CA ILE A 45 4.31 17.16 6.41
C ILE A 45 2.77 17.11 6.36
N PRO A 46 2.06 18.26 6.46
CA PRO A 46 0.62 18.29 6.28
C PRO A 46 0.26 18.06 4.81
N VAL A 47 -0.65 17.12 4.56
CA VAL A 47 -1.17 16.82 3.22
C VAL A 47 -2.69 16.80 3.26
N LYS A 48 -3.33 17.50 2.32
CA LYS A 48 -4.77 17.46 2.15
C LYS A 48 -5.18 16.28 1.28
N GLY A 49 -6.12 15.46 1.73
CA GLY A 49 -6.59 14.29 0.99
C GLY A 49 -5.49 13.23 0.84
N LEU A 50 -4.72 13.00 1.91
CA LEU A 50 -3.55 12.12 1.90
C LEU A 50 -3.92 10.68 1.51
N ALA A 51 -5.08 10.18 1.95
CA ALA A 51 -5.54 8.83 1.62
C ALA A 51 -5.68 8.59 0.10
N ALA A 52 -6.14 9.59 -0.66
CA ALA A 52 -6.27 9.50 -2.11
C ALA A 52 -4.92 9.51 -2.84
N GLN A 53 -3.88 10.06 -2.20
CA GLN A 53 -2.53 10.19 -2.76
C GLN A 53 -1.59 9.05 -2.35
N LEU A 54 -2.05 8.13 -1.49
CA LEU A 54 -1.22 7.09 -0.89
C LEU A 54 -0.56 6.19 -1.95
N SER A 55 -1.32 5.77 -2.96
CA SER A 55 -0.82 4.94 -4.06
C SER A 55 0.25 5.64 -4.89
N ASP A 56 0.08 6.93 -5.19
CA ASP A 56 1.04 7.71 -5.98
C ASP A 56 2.33 7.96 -5.19
N ILE A 57 2.22 8.25 -3.89
CA ILE A 57 3.36 8.40 -2.99
C ILE A 57 4.15 7.08 -2.91
N ALA A 58 3.46 5.96 -2.69
CA ALA A 58 4.08 4.65 -2.63
C ALA A 58 4.72 4.26 -3.98
N GLY A 59 4.03 4.53 -5.10
CA GLY A 59 4.53 4.31 -6.45
C GLY A 59 5.88 5.01 -6.64
N ARG A 60 5.95 6.33 -6.39
CA ARG A 60 7.19 7.10 -6.51
C ARG A 60 8.28 6.62 -5.55
N PHE A 61 7.91 6.29 -4.30
CA PHE A 61 8.88 5.81 -3.29
C PHE A 61 9.54 4.49 -3.70
N TYR A 62 8.78 3.58 -4.32
CA TYR A 62 9.27 2.26 -4.78
C TYR A 62 9.67 2.23 -6.27
N GLY A 63 9.70 3.37 -6.96
CA GLY A 63 10.14 3.46 -8.36
C GLY A 63 9.14 2.96 -9.40
N ASP A 64 7.84 3.14 -9.16
CA ASP A 64 6.73 2.76 -10.04
C ASP A 64 6.83 1.31 -10.58
N PRO A 65 6.89 0.29 -9.70
CA PRO A 65 7.24 -1.07 -10.09
C PRO A 65 6.29 -1.68 -11.13
N SER A 66 5.02 -1.24 -11.16
CA SER A 66 4.04 -1.67 -12.17
C SER A 66 4.41 -1.27 -13.59
N ARG A 67 5.30 -0.30 -13.81
CA ARG A 67 5.79 0.07 -15.14
C ARG A 67 6.81 -0.92 -15.70
N GLY A 68 7.43 -1.72 -14.83
CA GLY A 68 8.43 -2.73 -15.19
C GLY A 68 7.87 -4.15 -15.31
N MET A 69 6.56 -4.35 -15.10
CA MET A 69 5.93 -5.67 -15.13
C MET A 69 4.55 -5.64 -15.79
N ASN A 70 4.11 -6.79 -16.32
CA ASN A 70 2.75 -6.96 -16.79
C ASN A 70 1.82 -7.22 -15.60
N LEU A 71 0.91 -6.28 -15.32
CA LEU A 71 -0.04 -6.38 -14.20
C LEU A 71 -1.46 -6.68 -14.72
N VAL A 72 -2.08 -7.73 -14.18
CA VAL A 72 -3.47 -8.10 -14.47
C VAL A 72 -4.34 -7.92 -13.22
N GLY A 73 -5.29 -7.00 -13.28
CA GLY A 73 -6.26 -6.78 -12.21
C GLY A 73 -7.56 -7.57 -12.45
N VAL A 74 -7.97 -8.39 -11.48
CA VAL A 74 -9.23 -9.14 -11.54
C VAL A 74 -10.20 -8.64 -10.47
N THR A 75 -11.33 -8.09 -10.89
CA THR A 75 -12.41 -7.62 -10.00
C THR A 75 -13.73 -8.31 -10.32
N GLY A 76 -14.68 -8.26 -9.39
CA GLY A 76 -16.00 -8.88 -9.52
C GLY A 76 -16.52 -9.44 -8.21
N THR A 77 -17.82 -9.68 -8.13
CA THR A 77 -18.46 -10.22 -6.91
C THR A 77 -17.91 -11.61 -6.57
N ASN A 78 -17.79 -12.48 -7.57
CA ASN A 78 -17.34 -13.86 -7.44
C ASN A 78 -16.23 -14.20 -8.46
N GLY A 79 -15.50 -15.29 -8.21
CA GLY A 79 -14.56 -15.86 -9.18
C GLY A 79 -13.18 -15.19 -9.26
N LYS A 80 -12.94 -14.07 -8.55
CA LYS A 80 -11.63 -13.38 -8.55
C LYS A 80 -10.46 -14.33 -8.30
N THR A 81 -10.51 -15.09 -7.21
CA THR A 81 -9.47 -16.06 -6.84
C THR A 81 -9.31 -17.17 -7.88
N SER A 82 -10.41 -17.74 -8.37
CA SER A 82 -10.34 -18.80 -9.38
C SER A 82 -9.73 -18.30 -10.69
N VAL A 83 -10.13 -17.10 -11.14
CA VAL A 83 -9.62 -16.50 -12.38
C VAL A 83 -8.16 -16.11 -12.25
N THR A 84 -7.72 -15.50 -11.14
CA THR A 84 -6.29 -15.18 -10.96
C THR A 84 -5.42 -16.43 -10.96
N GLN A 85 -5.89 -17.52 -10.32
CA GLN A 85 -5.18 -18.81 -10.30
C GLN A 85 -5.11 -19.46 -11.68
N LEU A 86 -6.18 -19.42 -12.48
CA LEU A 86 -6.17 -19.95 -13.84
C LEU A 86 -5.24 -19.15 -14.77
N ILE A 87 -5.19 -17.83 -14.61
CA ILE A 87 -4.26 -16.96 -15.35
C ILE A 87 -2.81 -17.32 -15.00
N ALA A 88 -2.48 -17.40 -13.72
CA ALA A 88 -1.11 -17.72 -13.29
C ALA A 88 -0.69 -19.12 -13.73
N GLN A 89 -1.59 -20.11 -13.66
CA GLN A 89 -1.39 -21.46 -14.19
C GLN A 89 -1.07 -21.47 -15.68
N ALA A 90 -1.83 -20.71 -16.47
CA ALA A 90 -1.62 -20.64 -17.90
C ALA A 90 -0.28 -20.00 -18.24
N LEU A 91 0.07 -18.90 -17.56
CA LEU A 91 1.36 -18.21 -17.76
C LEU A 91 2.55 -19.08 -17.36
N ASP A 92 2.46 -19.77 -16.23
CA ASP A 92 3.50 -20.68 -15.75
C ASP A 92 3.75 -21.83 -16.74
N LYS A 93 2.66 -22.43 -17.28
CA LYS A 93 2.74 -23.45 -18.35
C LYS A 93 3.35 -22.92 -19.66
N LEU A 94 3.32 -21.61 -19.88
CA LEU A 94 3.96 -20.94 -21.02
C LEU A 94 5.41 -20.51 -20.70
N GLY A 95 5.95 -20.90 -19.54
CA GLY A 95 7.30 -20.55 -19.11
C GLY A 95 7.44 -19.09 -18.64
N GLN A 96 6.33 -18.44 -18.30
CA GLN A 96 6.34 -17.09 -17.73
C GLN A 96 6.06 -17.14 -16.22
N HIS A 97 7.04 -16.74 -15.42
CA HIS A 97 6.85 -16.62 -13.98
C HIS A 97 5.76 -15.58 -13.66
N CYS A 98 4.74 -16.01 -12.92
CA CYS A 98 3.60 -15.17 -12.55
C CYS A 98 3.45 -15.11 -11.03
N GLY A 99 3.59 -13.90 -10.48
CA GLY A 99 3.28 -13.60 -9.09
C GLY A 99 1.77 -13.41 -8.89
N LEU A 100 1.26 -13.91 -7.77
CA LEU A 100 -0.13 -13.84 -7.36
C LEU A 100 -0.24 -13.00 -6.09
N ILE A 101 -1.24 -12.13 -6.05
CA ILE A 101 -1.65 -11.37 -4.86
C ILE A 101 -3.17 -11.52 -4.75
N GLY A 102 -3.65 -12.05 -3.64
CA GLY A 102 -5.09 -12.21 -3.41
C GLY A 102 -5.45 -12.80 -2.06
N THR A 103 -6.69 -13.30 -1.94
CA THR A 103 -7.24 -13.81 -0.68
C THR A 103 -6.45 -14.98 -0.09
N LEU A 104 -5.79 -15.78 -0.93
CA LEU A 104 -5.00 -16.93 -0.49
C LEU A 104 -3.55 -16.56 -0.10
N GLY A 105 -3.18 -15.28 -0.23
CA GLY A 105 -1.85 -14.78 0.09
C GLY A 105 -1.13 -14.17 -1.12
N THR A 106 0.18 -14.05 -0.97
CA THR A 106 1.10 -13.51 -1.97
C THR A 106 2.22 -14.51 -2.23
N GLY A 107 2.53 -14.78 -3.50
CA GLY A 107 3.57 -15.75 -3.86
C GLY A 107 3.63 -15.99 -5.36
N PHE A 108 4.37 -17.02 -5.78
CA PHE A 108 4.34 -17.50 -7.16
C PHE A 108 3.41 -18.70 -7.28
N TYR A 109 2.95 -19.03 -8.48
CA TYR A 109 2.11 -20.22 -8.67
C TYR A 109 2.87 -21.54 -8.45
N SER A 110 4.14 -21.57 -8.85
CA SER A 110 5.01 -22.75 -8.83
C SER A 110 5.79 -22.96 -7.52
N GLU A 111 5.59 -22.10 -6.51
CA GLU A 111 6.30 -22.10 -5.20
C GLU A 111 5.29 -22.04 -4.04
#